data_AF-A0A413RNB0-F1
#
_entry.id   AF-A0A413RNB0-F1
#
_cell.length_a   1.000
_cell.length_b   1.000
_cell.length_c   1.000
_cell.angle_alpha   90.00
_cell.angle_beta   90.00
_cell.angle_gamma   90.00
#
_symmetry.space_group_name_H-M   'P 1'
#
loop_
_entity.id
_entity.type
_entity.pdbx_description
1 polymer ?
#
loop_
_entity_poly.entity_id
_entity_poly.type
_entity_poly.pdbx_seq_one_letter_code
_entity_poly.pdbx_strand_id
1 'polypeptide(L)'
;MPYPDHGRTAARLGHVNRLHDSDRRDFASDNYAGAHPEVLAALVEANGGHQGAYGADDYTARLQEVVAGHFGAQASAWPVFNGTGANVLSLQSVLPRWGAVICAETAHIHTDENAAPERVGGLKLLTVPTPDGKLTPELVARQAWGFGDE
;
A
#
# COMPACT_ATOMS: atom_id res chain seq x y z
N MET A 1 -29.41 -8.53 54.48
CA MET A 1 -28.07 -9.07 54.15
C MET A 1 -27.70 -8.51 52.78
N PRO A 2 -26.88 -7.44 52.68
CA PRO A 2 -26.55 -6.85 51.40
C PRO A 2 -25.46 -7.66 50.69
N TYR A 3 -25.63 -7.83 49.38
CA TYR A 3 -24.68 -8.47 48.47
C TYR A 3 -23.37 -7.68 48.37
N PRO A 4 -22.19 -8.32 48.24
CA PRO A 4 -20.94 -7.60 48.07
C PRO A 4 -20.86 -6.98 46.66
N ASP A 5 -20.43 -5.73 46.64
CA ASP A 5 -20.12 -4.96 45.44
C ASP A 5 -18.88 -5.56 44.76
N HIS A 6 -19.08 -6.16 43.59
CA HIS A 6 -17.99 -6.58 42.71
C HIS A 6 -17.44 -5.35 42.00
N GLY A 7 -16.66 -4.56 42.73
CA GLY A 7 -15.82 -3.51 42.16
C GLY A 7 -14.98 -4.10 41.04
N ARG A 8 -15.34 -3.76 39.79
CA ARG A 8 -14.53 -4.07 38.61
C ARG A 8 -13.22 -3.31 38.75
N THR A 9 -12.20 -3.98 39.24
CA THR A 9 -10.81 -3.56 39.06
C THR A 9 -10.54 -3.51 37.57
N ALA A 10 -10.52 -2.31 37.00
CA ALA A 10 -9.89 -2.08 35.71
C ALA A 10 -8.44 -2.56 35.85
N ALA A 11 -8.12 -3.69 35.20
CA ALA A 11 -6.76 -4.16 35.11
C ALA A 11 -5.93 -3.03 34.51
N ARG A 12 -4.98 -2.49 35.28
CA ARG A 12 -3.98 -1.57 34.74
C ARG A 12 -3.24 -2.33 33.66
N LEU A 13 -3.51 -2.00 32.39
CA LEU A 13 -2.63 -2.36 31.29
C LEU A 13 -1.22 -1.93 31.71
N GLY A 14 -0.28 -2.87 31.67
CA GLY A 14 1.10 -2.63 32.09
C GLY A 14 1.68 -1.40 31.40
N HIS A 15 2.53 -0.66 32.11
CA HIS A 15 3.19 0.53 31.57
C HIS A 15 3.93 0.16 30.28
N VAL A 16 3.50 0.71 29.15
CA VAL A 16 4.27 0.60 27.90
C VAL A 16 5.50 1.48 28.08
N ASN A 17 6.66 0.85 28.21
CA ASN A 17 7.92 1.57 28.35
C ASN A 17 8.37 2.08 26.98
N ARG A 18 8.73 3.36 26.89
CA ARG A 18 9.30 3.97 25.69
C ARG A 18 10.69 3.36 25.42
N LEU A 19 10.89 2.77 24.24
CA LEU A 19 12.14 2.10 23.86
C LEU A 19 13.07 2.95 22.98
N HIS A 20 12.61 4.08 22.45
CA HIS A 20 13.38 4.94 21.55
C HIS A 20 13.08 6.42 21.81
N ASP A 21 13.94 7.29 21.28
CA ASP A 21 13.72 8.74 21.26
C ASP A 21 12.65 9.12 20.22
N SER A 22 11.48 9.54 20.68
CA SER A 22 10.35 9.96 19.83
C SER A 22 10.55 11.32 19.15
N ASP A 23 11.54 12.09 19.61
CA ASP A 23 11.87 13.40 19.05
C ASP A 23 12.95 13.32 17.97
N ARG A 24 13.57 12.14 17.80
CA ARG A 24 14.51 11.89 16.71
C ARG A 24 13.82 12.08 15.35
N ARG A 25 14.50 12.79 14.46
CA ARG A 25 14.12 12.96 13.05
C ARG A 25 15.25 12.44 12.19
N ASP A 26 14.90 11.66 11.16
CA ASP A 26 15.84 11.03 10.24
C ASP A 26 15.57 11.53 8.82
N PHE A 27 16.59 11.56 7.97
CA PHE A 27 16.53 12.01 6.58
C PHE A 27 16.88 10.89 5.58
N ALA A 28 17.03 9.65 6.04
CA ALA A 28 17.31 8.51 5.19
C ALA A 28 16.06 7.98 4.48
N SER A 29 14.95 7.81 5.20
CA SER A 29 13.67 7.40 4.62
C SER A 29 12.49 7.81 5.50
N ASP A 30 11.37 8.11 4.85
CA ASP A 30 10.08 8.36 5.48
C ASP A 30 9.43 7.09 6.03
N ASN A 31 9.80 5.90 5.54
CA ASN A 31 9.32 4.62 6.09
C ASN A 31 9.84 4.33 7.51
N TYR A 32 10.75 5.16 8.03
CA TYR A 32 11.19 5.12 9.44
C TYR A 32 10.23 5.86 10.38
N ALA A 33 9.32 6.67 9.85
CA ALA A 33 8.34 7.40 10.65
C ALA A 33 7.30 6.44 11.27
N GLY A 34 6.84 6.77 12.47
CA GLY A 34 5.71 6.09 13.09
C GLY A 34 4.37 6.44 12.41
N ALA A 35 3.31 5.73 12.79
CA ALA A 35 1.96 6.03 12.31
C ALA A 35 1.42 7.36 12.88
N HIS A 36 0.64 8.09 12.08
CA HIS A 36 -0.05 9.29 12.52
C HIS A 36 -1.03 8.97 13.69
N PRO A 37 -1.15 9.83 14.72
CA PRO A 37 -2.01 9.55 15.88
C PRO A 37 -3.47 9.23 15.53
N GLU A 38 -4.04 9.87 14.51
CA GLU A 38 -5.41 9.60 14.06
C GLU A 38 -5.57 8.20 13.46
N VAL A 39 -4.53 7.67 12.82
CA VAL A 39 -4.54 6.29 12.30
C VAL A 39 -4.57 5.30 13.46
N LEU A 40 -3.76 5.54 14.50
CA LEU A 40 -3.76 4.70 15.69
C LEU A 40 -5.09 4.76 16.45
N ALA A 41 -5.70 5.95 16.55
CA ALA A 41 -7.03 6.12 17.14
C ALA A 41 -8.11 5.36 16.35
N ALA A 42 -8.08 5.42 15.01
CA ALA A 42 -9.00 4.69 14.14
C ALA A 42 -8.86 3.17 14.31
N LEU A 43 -7.63 2.67 14.45
CA LEU A 43 -7.39 1.25 14.73
C LEU A 43 -7.93 0.81 16.10
N VAL A 44 -7.79 1.66 17.12
CA VAL A 44 -8.36 1.39 18.45
C VAL A 44 -9.89 1.32 18.39
N GLU A 45 -10.52 2.22 17.66
CA GLU A 45 -11.98 2.20 17.44
C GLU A 45 -12.43 0.96 16.66
N ALA A 46 -11.71 0.62 15.59
CA ALA A 46 -11.99 -0.57 14.78
C ALA A 46 -11.81 -1.90 15.52
N ASN A 47 -11.07 -1.90 16.63
CA ASN A 47 -10.84 -3.07 17.47
C ASN A 47 -12.03 -3.43 18.39
N GLY A 48 -13.15 -2.69 18.32
CA GLY A 48 -14.39 -3.00 19.02
C GLY A 48 -15.30 -3.97 18.25
N GLY A 49 -15.92 -4.93 18.96
CA GLY A 49 -16.96 -5.79 18.40
C GLY A 49 -16.48 -6.80 17.34
N HIS A 50 -17.38 -7.23 16.46
CA HIS A 50 -17.12 -8.16 15.36
C HIS A 50 -17.51 -7.52 14.02
N GLN A 51 -16.74 -7.82 12.99
CA GLN A 51 -16.93 -7.32 11.62
C GLN A 51 -16.69 -8.46 10.61
N GLY A 52 -17.20 -8.30 9.39
CA GLY A 52 -16.98 -9.25 8.30
C GLY A 52 -15.51 -9.35 7.90
N ALA A 53 -15.08 -10.54 7.48
CA ALA A 53 -13.70 -10.74 6.98
C ALA A 53 -13.58 -10.39 5.49
N TYR A 54 -12.34 -10.29 5.00
CA TYR A 54 -12.01 -10.17 3.58
C TYR A 54 -12.70 -8.99 2.84
N GLY A 55 -12.82 -7.85 3.53
CA GLY A 55 -13.37 -6.61 2.96
C GLY A 55 -14.90 -6.49 3.04
N ALA A 56 -15.57 -7.42 3.71
CA ALA A 56 -17.01 -7.37 3.96
C ALA A 56 -17.39 -6.58 5.23
N ASP A 57 -16.52 -5.68 5.67
CA ASP A 57 -16.67 -4.83 6.86
C ASP A 57 -17.01 -3.38 6.52
N ASP A 58 -17.54 -2.66 7.51
CA ASP A 58 -17.99 -1.27 7.36
C ASP A 58 -16.83 -0.30 7.04
N TYR A 59 -15.61 -0.60 7.49
CA TYR A 59 -14.43 0.25 7.23
C TYR A 59 -14.00 0.14 5.77
N THR A 60 -14.02 -1.06 5.20
CA THR A 60 -13.75 -1.28 3.78
C THR A 60 -14.82 -0.64 2.90
N ALA A 61 -16.10 -0.71 3.28
CA ALA A 61 -17.17 0.01 2.58
C ALA A 61 -16.92 1.54 2.59
N ARG A 62 -16.58 2.09 3.77
CA ARG A 62 -16.23 3.50 3.91
C ARG A 62 -15.02 3.91 3.07
N LEU A 63 -14.01 3.06 2.95
CA LEU A 63 -12.87 3.30 2.09
C LEU A 63 -13.29 3.50 0.62
N GLN A 64 -14.22 2.69 0.11
CA GLN A 64 -14.73 2.85 -1.26
C GLN A 64 -15.38 4.21 -1.46
N GLU A 65 -16.21 4.66 -0.51
CA GLU A 65 -16.86 5.96 -0.57
C GLU A 65 -15.86 7.12 -0.60
N VAL A 66 -14.82 7.05 0.24
CA VAL A 66 -13.75 8.06 0.30
C VAL A 66 -12.99 8.12 -1.03
N VAL A 67 -12.62 6.96 -1.56
CA VAL A 67 -11.89 6.85 -2.84
C VAL A 67 -12.75 7.39 -3.99
N ALA A 68 -14.01 7.01 -4.06
CA ALA A 68 -14.95 7.53 -5.05
C ALA A 68 -15.16 9.05 -4.90
N GLY A 69 -15.18 9.57 -3.67
CA GLY A 69 -15.27 11.01 -3.39
C GLY A 69 -14.08 11.82 -3.88
N HIS A 70 -12.87 11.25 -3.83
CA HIS A 70 -11.65 11.93 -4.29
C HIS A 70 -11.38 11.75 -5.79
N PHE A 71 -11.63 10.56 -6.34
CA PHE A 71 -11.19 10.17 -7.69
C PHE A 71 -12.35 9.95 -8.67
N GLY A 72 -13.60 10.06 -8.22
CA GLY A 72 -14.81 9.91 -9.03
C GLY A 72 -15.46 8.53 -8.90
N ALA A 73 -16.71 8.43 -9.35
CA ALA A 73 -17.59 7.27 -9.11
C ALA A 73 -17.11 5.93 -9.72
N GLN A 74 -16.13 5.96 -10.62
CA GLN A 74 -15.53 4.75 -11.20
C GLN A 74 -14.29 4.25 -10.45
N ALA A 75 -13.79 5.01 -9.48
CA ALA A 75 -12.63 4.63 -8.69
C ALA A 75 -13.00 3.57 -7.65
N SER A 76 -12.18 2.52 -7.56
CA SER A 76 -12.28 1.45 -6.56
C SER A 76 -10.94 1.28 -5.86
N ALA A 77 -10.95 0.96 -4.57
CA ALA A 77 -9.74 0.68 -3.80
C ALA A 77 -9.67 -0.78 -3.35
N TRP A 78 -8.47 -1.34 -3.39
CA TRP A 78 -8.21 -2.71 -2.97
C TRP A 78 -7.01 -2.69 -2.01
N PRO A 79 -7.25 -2.72 -0.69
CA PRO A 79 -6.17 -2.70 0.30
C PRO A 79 -5.25 -3.91 0.15
N VAL A 80 -3.95 -3.64 0.14
CA VAL A 80 -2.88 -4.65 0.15
C VAL A 80 -1.82 -4.25 1.17
N PHE A 81 -0.97 -5.19 1.57
CA PHE A 81 -0.07 -4.99 2.70
C PHE A 81 1.02 -3.94 2.48
N ASN A 82 1.53 -3.78 1.25
CA ASN A 82 2.63 -2.86 0.97
C ASN A 82 2.62 -2.38 -0.50
N GLY A 83 3.54 -1.46 -0.81
CA GLY A 83 3.70 -0.89 -2.16
C GLY A 83 4.10 -1.93 -3.20
N THR A 84 5.01 -2.85 -2.89
CA THR A 84 5.43 -3.92 -3.82
C THR A 84 4.25 -4.80 -4.23
N GLY A 85 3.43 -5.24 -3.28
CA GLY A 85 2.22 -6.02 -3.57
C GLY A 85 1.22 -5.24 -4.40
N ALA A 86 1.05 -3.94 -4.12
CA ALA A 86 0.19 -3.06 -4.90
C ALA A 86 0.67 -2.94 -6.36
N ASN A 87 1.96 -2.72 -6.58
CA ASN A 87 2.55 -2.60 -7.91
C ASN A 87 2.38 -3.90 -8.70
N VAL A 88 2.77 -5.04 -8.13
CA VAL A 88 2.64 -6.35 -8.79
C VAL A 88 1.19 -6.65 -9.14
N LEU A 89 0.26 -6.51 -8.19
CA LEU A 89 -1.17 -6.76 -8.43
C LEU A 89 -1.73 -5.84 -9.52
N SER A 90 -1.39 -4.55 -9.47
CA SER A 90 -1.87 -3.57 -10.46
C SER A 90 -1.37 -3.90 -11.86
N LEU A 91 -0.07 -4.22 -12.01
CA LEU A 91 0.51 -4.58 -13.30
C LEU A 91 -0.11 -5.87 -13.87
N GLN A 92 -0.31 -6.89 -13.02
CA GLN A 92 -0.98 -8.13 -13.44
C GLN A 92 -2.42 -7.91 -13.89
N SER A 93 -3.12 -6.91 -13.33
CA SER A 93 -4.52 -6.65 -13.68
C SER A 93 -4.71 -6.05 -15.08
N VAL A 94 -3.68 -5.41 -15.65
CA VAL A 94 -3.75 -4.69 -16.93
C VAL A 94 -2.92 -5.33 -18.05
N LEU A 95 -2.18 -6.40 -17.75
CA LEU A 95 -1.28 -7.04 -18.71
C LEU A 95 -1.68 -8.48 -19.04
N PRO A 96 -1.51 -8.91 -20.30
CA PRO A 96 -1.49 -10.33 -20.62
C PRO A 96 -0.24 -11.00 -20.03
N ARG A 97 -0.23 -12.35 -19.95
CA ARG A 97 0.87 -13.14 -19.38
C ARG A 97 2.21 -13.01 -20.12
N TRP A 98 2.18 -12.55 -21.36
CA TRP A 98 3.37 -12.26 -22.19
C TRP A 98 3.63 -10.76 -22.31
N GLY A 99 2.92 -9.95 -21.53
CA GLY A 99 3.01 -8.51 -21.55
C GLY A 99 4.32 -7.98 -20.95
N ALA A 100 4.59 -6.73 -21.25
CA ALA A 100 5.74 -6.01 -20.74
C ALA A 100 5.36 -4.62 -20.24
N VAL A 101 6.12 -4.11 -19.27
CA VAL A 101 5.97 -2.76 -18.72
C VAL A 101 7.17 -1.94 -19.15
N ILE A 102 6.92 -0.78 -19.75
CA ILE A 102 7.96 0.21 -20.00
C ILE A 102 8.11 1.05 -18.73
N CYS A 103 9.31 1.09 -18.15
CA CYS A 103 9.59 1.85 -16.92
C CYS A 103 10.93 2.58 -16.99
N ALA A 104 11.12 3.57 -16.12
CA ALA A 104 12.42 4.21 -15.94
C ALA A 104 13.42 3.20 -15.32
N GLU A 105 14.71 3.32 -15.66
CA GLU A 105 15.77 2.52 -15.01
C GLU A 105 15.86 2.74 -13.50
N THR A 106 15.38 3.87 -13.00
CA THR A 106 15.34 4.20 -11.57
C THR A 106 14.00 3.89 -10.92
N ALA A 107 13.08 3.22 -11.64
CA ALA A 107 11.75 2.94 -11.10
C ALA A 107 11.84 1.90 -9.97
N HIS A 108 11.11 2.12 -8.89
CA HIS A 108 11.06 1.23 -7.72
C HIS A 108 10.73 -0.22 -8.09
N ILE A 109 9.80 -0.43 -9.03
CA ILE A 109 9.44 -1.76 -9.56
C ILE A 109 10.62 -2.50 -10.19
N HIS A 110 11.65 -1.79 -10.66
CA HIS A 110 12.86 -2.35 -11.23
C HIS A 110 13.98 -2.48 -10.19
N THR A 111 14.18 -1.47 -9.35
CA THR A 111 15.38 -1.37 -8.48
C THR A 111 15.19 -1.94 -7.08
N ASP A 112 14.01 -1.81 -6.48
CA ASP A 112 13.82 -1.95 -5.02
C ASP A 112 12.78 -3.00 -4.64
N GLU A 113 12.25 -3.74 -5.62
CA GLU A 113 11.24 -4.79 -5.39
C GLU A 113 11.80 -6.20 -5.52
N ASN A 114 13.13 -6.35 -5.57
CA ASN A 114 13.80 -7.66 -5.64
C ASN A 114 13.24 -8.54 -6.77
N ALA A 115 12.99 -7.92 -7.94
CA ALA A 115 12.37 -8.53 -9.12
C ALA A 115 10.99 -9.16 -8.85
N ALA A 116 10.22 -8.66 -7.87
CA ALA A 116 8.87 -9.15 -7.60
C ALA A 116 7.94 -9.03 -8.82
N PRO A 117 7.95 -7.92 -9.61
CA PRO A 117 7.15 -7.84 -10.84
C PRO A 117 7.46 -8.97 -11.82
N GLU A 118 8.71 -9.30 -12.11
CA GLU A 118 9.02 -10.38 -13.03
C GLU A 118 8.75 -11.77 -12.41
N ARG A 119 9.18 -11.98 -11.16
CA ARG A 119 9.13 -13.29 -10.49
C ARG A 119 7.72 -13.73 -10.13
N VAL A 120 6.90 -12.81 -9.62
CA VAL A 120 5.53 -13.08 -9.17
C VAL A 120 4.54 -12.69 -10.27
N GLY A 121 4.79 -11.55 -10.91
CA GLY A 121 3.94 -11.02 -11.97
C GLY A 121 3.97 -11.84 -13.26
N GLY A 122 5.12 -12.43 -13.58
CA GLY A 122 5.32 -13.16 -14.84
C GLY A 122 5.37 -12.24 -16.07
N LEU A 123 5.82 -11.01 -15.88
CA LEU A 123 5.92 -9.97 -16.92
C LEU A 123 7.38 -9.59 -17.18
N LYS A 124 7.63 -8.87 -18.27
CA LYS A 124 8.95 -8.29 -18.56
C LYS A 124 8.98 -6.80 -18.24
N LEU A 125 10.03 -6.32 -17.59
CA LEU A 125 10.32 -4.88 -17.51
C LEU A 125 11.21 -4.47 -18.69
N LEU A 126 10.81 -3.41 -19.40
CA LEU A 126 11.54 -2.77 -20.48
C LEU A 126 12.00 -1.40 -19.99
N THR A 127 13.22 -1.35 -19.47
CA THR A 127 13.74 -0.14 -18.87
C THR A 127 14.16 0.89 -19.91
N VAL A 128 14.07 2.16 -19.53
CA VAL A 128 14.50 3.31 -20.33
C VAL A 128 15.34 4.24 -19.44
N PRO A 129 16.55 4.63 -19.86
CA PRO A 129 17.31 5.66 -19.16
C PRO A 129 16.55 6.99 -19.12
N THR A 130 16.39 7.55 -17.93
CA THR A 130 15.71 8.83 -17.70
C THR A 130 16.59 9.77 -16.87
N PRO A 131 17.16 10.85 -17.44
CA PRO A 131 18.08 11.73 -16.71
C PRO A 131 17.48 12.42 -15.48
N ASP A 132 16.18 12.66 -15.46
CA ASP A 132 15.44 13.35 -14.40
C ASP A 132 14.41 12.46 -13.69
N GLY A 133 14.47 11.13 -13.94
CA GLY A 133 13.54 10.16 -13.38
C GLY A 133 12.14 10.12 -14.03
N LYS A 134 11.92 10.86 -15.13
CA LYS A 134 10.61 10.91 -15.80
C LYS A 134 10.64 10.29 -17.19
N LEU A 135 9.62 9.50 -17.48
CA LEU A 135 9.35 9.05 -18.85
C LEU A 135 8.65 10.18 -19.63
N THR A 136 9.10 10.39 -20.86
CA THR A 136 8.40 11.21 -21.85
C THR A 136 7.84 10.31 -22.96
N PRO A 137 6.86 10.77 -23.76
CA PRO A 137 6.35 10.00 -24.90
C PRO A 137 7.47 9.55 -25.85
N GLU A 138 8.48 10.39 -26.09
CA GLU A 138 9.62 10.10 -26.97
C GLU A 138 10.52 9.00 -26.38
N LEU A 139 10.67 8.97 -25.06
CA LEU A 139 11.41 7.91 -24.37
C LEU A 139 10.65 6.58 -24.41
N VAL A 140 9.33 6.61 -24.21
CA VAL A 140 8.47 5.42 -24.30
C VAL A 140 8.47 4.83 -25.71
N ALA A 141 8.45 5.69 -26.75
CA ALA A 141 8.49 5.26 -28.15
C ALA A 141 9.72 4.41 -28.52
N ARG A 142 10.80 4.46 -27.73
CA ARG A 142 11.99 3.61 -27.92
C ARG A 142 11.72 2.13 -27.66
N GLN A 143 10.71 1.82 -26.85
CA GLN A 143 10.30 0.45 -26.50
C GLN A 143 8.92 0.09 -27.08
N ALA A 144 8.09 1.09 -27.40
CA ALA A 144 6.75 0.91 -27.95
C ALA A 144 6.77 0.85 -29.50
N TRP A 145 7.30 -0.24 -30.05
CA TRP A 145 7.35 -0.50 -31.49
C TRP A 145 7.02 -1.97 -31.80
N GLY A 146 6.80 -2.32 -33.08
CA GLY A 146 6.50 -3.69 -33.51
C GLY A 146 5.04 -4.12 -33.31
N PHE A 147 4.11 -3.16 -33.26
CA PHE A 147 2.69 -3.47 -33.12
C PHE A 147 2.14 -4.11 -34.40
N GLY A 148 1.54 -5.30 -34.27
CA GLY A 148 0.94 -6.02 -35.39
C GLY A 148 1.94 -6.80 -36.25
N ASP A 149 3.21 -6.89 -35.84
CA ASP A 149 4.18 -7.80 -36.43
C ASP A 149 3.94 -9.23 -35.90
N GLU A 150 3.21 -10.03 -36.69
CA GLU A 150 3.08 -11.49 -36.58
C GLU A 150 3.55 -12.17 -37.87
#